data_AF-A0A7K2QID8-F1
#
_entry.id   AF-A0A7K2QID8-F1
#
_cell.length_a   1.000
_cell.length_b   1.000
_cell.length_c   1.000
_cell.angle_alpha   90.00
_cell.angle_beta   90.00
_cell.angle_gamma   90.00
#
_symmetry.space_group_name_H-M   'P 1'
#
loop_
_entity.id
_entity.type
_entity.pdbx_description
1 polymer ?
#
loop_
_entity_poly.entity_id
_entity_poly.type
_entity_poly.pdbx_seq_one_letter_code
_entity_poly.pdbx_strand_id
1 'polypeptide(L)'
;VRFEVVPAPLAPWAQAWTGGGPAVHLGNVAEYNAQFGDASLDPGQRAARHYACLAAFYSPSPGALVLPGAVPPGWIRRLARLLEWEGVEVYDGLAQGGSGLPPDAGLSDSVRARPALAGRLGGAGLPLVPWGLTAGFARLSGRPWRPRELRYESKSAAHGLFGRI
;
A
#
# COMPACT_ATOMS: atom_id res chain seq x y z
N VAL A 1 -13.54 -36.29 -2.15
CA VAL A 1 -14.49 -35.17 -2.38
C VAL A 1 -13.78 -34.15 -3.25
N ARG A 2 -14.35 -33.80 -4.41
CA ARG A 2 -13.82 -32.75 -5.29
C ARG A 2 -14.77 -31.57 -5.14
N PHE A 3 -14.28 -30.46 -4.63
CA PHE A 3 -15.07 -29.24 -4.52
C PHE A 3 -15.01 -28.52 -5.86
N GLU A 4 -16.15 -28.36 -6.52
CA GLU A 4 -16.27 -27.38 -7.60
C GLU A 4 -16.26 -25.99 -6.99
N VAL A 5 -15.32 -25.17 -7.42
CA VAL A 5 -15.26 -23.75 -7.06
C VAL A 5 -15.70 -22.97 -8.29
N VAL A 6 -16.88 -22.39 -8.23
CA VAL A 6 -17.31 -21.39 -9.22
C VAL A 6 -16.53 -20.10 -8.91
N PRO A 7 -15.93 -19.44 -9.93
CA PRO A 7 -15.29 -18.14 -9.70
C PRO A 7 -16.30 -17.17 -9.10
N ALA A 8 -16.05 -16.72 -7.88
CA ALA A 8 -16.87 -15.69 -7.27
C ALA A 8 -16.67 -14.39 -8.08
N PRO A 9 -17.74 -13.64 -8.39
CA PRO A 9 -17.60 -12.33 -8.98
C PRO A 9 -16.75 -11.44 -8.07
N LEU A 10 -16.02 -10.49 -8.67
CA LEU A 10 -15.20 -9.55 -7.92
C LEU A 10 -16.06 -8.84 -6.87
N ALA A 11 -15.63 -8.88 -5.61
CA ALA A 11 -16.41 -8.31 -4.54
C ALA A 11 -16.63 -6.79 -4.75
N PRO A 12 -17.79 -6.23 -4.38
CA PRO A 12 -18.09 -4.81 -4.61
C PRO A 12 -17.05 -3.83 -4.06
N TRP A 13 -16.38 -4.19 -2.96
CA TRP A 13 -15.28 -3.38 -2.40
C TRP A 13 -14.07 -3.30 -3.33
N ALA A 14 -13.73 -4.40 -4.00
CA ALA A 14 -12.60 -4.44 -4.94
C ALA A 14 -12.92 -3.60 -6.18
N GLN A 15 -14.17 -3.67 -6.67
CA GLN A 15 -14.65 -2.81 -7.75
C GLN A 15 -14.56 -1.32 -7.37
N ALA A 16 -14.99 -0.96 -6.16
CA ALA A 16 -14.95 0.42 -5.68
C ALA A 16 -13.51 0.96 -5.55
N TRP A 17 -12.54 0.09 -5.23
CA TRP A 17 -11.16 0.49 -4.95
C TRP A 17 -10.26 0.46 -6.18
N THR A 18 -10.51 -0.45 -7.13
CA THR A 18 -9.67 -0.59 -8.33
C THR A 18 -10.38 -0.35 -9.64
N GLY A 19 -11.68 -0.01 -9.61
CA GLY A 19 -12.50 0.06 -10.83
C GLY A 19 -12.71 -1.29 -11.50
N GLY A 20 -12.39 -2.40 -10.82
CA GLY A 20 -12.42 -3.75 -11.36
C GLY A 20 -11.20 -4.14 -12.19
N GLY A 21 -10.19 -3.26 -12.26
CA GLY A 21 -8.98 -3.48 -13.04
C GLY A 21 -7.71 -3.56 -12.19
N PRO A 22 -6.54 -3.59 -12.86
CA PRO A 22 -5.24 -3.55 -12.21
C PRO A 22 -5.04 -2.29 -11.36
N ALA A 23 -4.24 -2.39 -10.31
CA ALA A 23 -3.91 -1.27 -9.43
C ALA A 23 -2.42 -1.20 -9.10
N VAL A 24 -1.95 -0.01 -8.72
CA VAL A 24 -0.61 0.18 -8.16
C VAL A 24 -0.72 0.02 -6.64
N HIS A 25 -0.13 -1.02 -6.09
CA HIS A 25 -0.17 -1.29 -4.65
C HIS A 25 1.06 -0.68 -3.95
N LEU A 26 0.81 0.13 -2.92
CA LEU A 26 1.85 0.80 -2.15
C LEU A 26 2.02 0.15 -0.78
N GLY A 27 3.18 -0.47 -0.55
CA GLY A 27 3.58 -1.05 0.73
C GLY A 27 3.90 -0.02 1.82
N ASN A 28 3.07 1.00 2.00
CA ASN A 28 3.28 2.13 2.91
C ASN A 28 2.91 1.83 4.38
N VAL A 29 2.79 0.56 4.78
CA VAL A 29 2.41 0.16 6.17
C VAL A 29 3.29 0.83 7.23
N ALA A 30 4.59 0.96 6.96
CA ALA A 30 5.53 1.65 7.83
C ALA A 30 5.19 3.14 8.02
N GLU A 31 4.93 3.82 6.91
CA GLU A 31 4.54 5.22 6.87
C GLU A 31 3.21 5.45 7.58
N TYR A 32 2.27 4.51 7.39
CA TYR A 32 0.96 4.56 8.01
C TYR A 32 1.02 4.32 9.52
N ASN A 33 1.75 3.29 9.97
CA ASN A 33 1.90 2.96 11.38
C ASN A 33 2.64 4.03 12.18
N ALA A 34 3.55 4.77 11.54
CA ALA A 34 4.25 5.90 12.16
C ALA A 34 3.29 6.97 12.68
N GLN A 35 2.07 7.08 12.13
CA GLN A 35 1.03 8.01 12.61
C GLN A 35 0.49 7.65 14.01
N PHE A 36 0.70 6.40 14.45
CA PHE A 36 0.24 5.87 15.73
C PHE A 36 1.40 5.42 16.62
N GLY A 37 2.64 5.57 16.14
CA GLY A 37 3.82 5.05 16.81
C GLY A 37 4.05 5.71 18.15
N ASP A 38 4.19 4.89 19.19
CA ASP A 38 4.68 5.33 20.49
C ASP A 38 6.18 5.66 20.37
N ALA A 39 6.58 6.85 20.84
CA ALA A 39 7.95 7.32 20.84
C ALA A 39 8.91 6.41 21.65
N SER A 40 8.36 5.58 22.54
CA SER A 40 9.11 4.61 23.35
C SER A 40 9.48 3.31 22.63
N LEU A 41 8.85 2.99 21.49
CA LEU A 41 9.17 1.79 20.72
C LEU A 41 10.50 1.92 19.97
N ASP A 42 11.23 0.81 19.79
CA ASP A 42 12.45 0.81 18.98
C ASP A 42 12.13 1.22 17.52
N PRO A 43 13.00 2.01 16.84
CA PRO A 43 12.80 2.39 15.43
C PRO A 43 12.50 1.22 14.48
N GLY A 44 13.13 0.05 14.70
CA GLY A 44 12.91 -1.15 13.88
C GLY A 44 11.52 -1.76 14.10
N GLN A 45 11.03 -1.73 15.35
CA GLN A 45 9.68 -2.19 15.72
C GLN A 45 8.60 -1.23 15.22
N ARG A 46 8.80 0.09 15.35
CA ARG A 46 7.89 1.12 14.84
C ARG A 46 7.65 1.01 13.34
N ALA A 47 8.70 0.67 12.60
CA ALA A 47 8.65 0.76 11.16
C ALA A 47 7.85 -0.37 10.51
N ALA A 48 7.63 -1.53 11.16
CA ALA A 48 6.79 -2.63 10.64
C ALA A 48 7.02 -2.98 9.14
N ARG A 49 8.22 -2.68 8.60
CA ARG A 49 8.50 -2.64 7.14
C ARG A 49 8.34 -4.00 6.48
N HIS A 50 8.52 -5.07 7.25
CA HIS A 50 8.36 -6.44 6.78
C HIS A 50 6.93 -6.76 6.35
N TYR A 51 5.91 -6.08 6.91
CA TYR A 51 4.52 -6.24 6.46
C TYR A 51 4.24 -5.61 5.09
N ALA A 52 5.17 -4.82 4.53
CA ALA A 52 4.97 -4.23 3.21
C ALA A 52 4.83 -5.29 2.10
N CYS A 53 5.29 -6.53 2.32
CA CYS A 53 5.06 -7.64 1.39
C CYS A 53 3.57 -7.97 1.18
N LEU A 54 2.70 -7.65 2.15
CA LEU A 54 1.25 -7.82 2.04
C LEU A 54 0.64 -6.92 0.96
N ALA A 55 1.36 -5.90 0.50
CA ALA A 55 0.94 -5.05 -0.61
C ALA A 55 0.56 -5.84 -1.85
N ALA A 56 1.19 -7.00 -2.10
CA ALA A 56 0.82 -7.86 -3.24
C ALA A 56 -0.65 -8.32 -3.23
N PHE A 57 -1.34 -8.22 -2.10
CA PHE A 57 -2.67 -8.79 -1.90
C PHE A 57 -3.75 -7.75 -1.57
N TYR A 58 -3.47 -6.45 -1.75
CA TYR A 58 -4.47 -5.40 -1.44
C TYR A 58 -5.67 -5.43 -2.39
N SER A 59 -5.47 -5.92 -3.61
CA SER A 59 -6.55 -6.19 -4.55
C SER A 59 -6.24 -7.43 -5.38
N PRO A 60 -7.24 -7.99 -6.08
CA PRO A 60 -7.06 -9.23 -6.86
C PRO A 60 -6.08 -9.12 -8.03
N SER A 61 -5.80 -7.92 -8.53
CA SER A 61 -4.99 -7.70 -9.73
C SER A 61 -4.00 -6.53 -9.51
N PRO A 62 -2.76 -6.80 -9.08
CA PRO A 62 -1.71 -5.77 -9.09
C PRO A 62 -1.23 -5.51 -10.53
N GLY A 63 -1.17 -4.25 -10.94
CA GLY A 63 -0.42 -3.81 -12.13
C GLY A 63 1.01 -3.43 -11.78
N ALA A 64 1.24 -2.91 -10.57
CA ALA A 64 2.57 -2.65 -10.05
C ALA A 64 2.62 -2.76 -8.52
N LEU A 65 3.76 -3.18 -7.98
CA LEU A 65 4.06 -3.19 -6.55
C LEU A 65 5.17 -2.18 -6.22
N VAL A 66 4.93 -1.35 -5.22
CA VAL A 66 5.87 -0.34 -4.75
C VAL A 66 6.23 -0.65 -3.30
N LEU A 67 7.48 -1.03 -3.06
CA LEU A 67 7.94 -1.59 -1.79
C LEU A 67 9.11 -0.79 -1.20
N PRO A 68 9.14 -0.60 0.13
CA PRO A 68 10.22 0.13 0.80
C PRO A 68 11.52 -0.68 0.84
N GLY A 69 11.44 -2.00 0.94
CA GLY A 69 12.59 -2.89 0.98
C GLY A 69 12.73 -3.71 -0.30
N ALA A 70 13.95 -4.10 -0.64
CA ALA A 70 14.21 -4.98 -1.77
C ALA A 70 13.61 -6.37 -1.52
N VAL A 71 13.08 -6.99 -2.58
CA VAL A 71 12.55 -8.35 -2.58
C VAL A 71 13.40 -9.24 -3.49
N PRO A 72 13.43 -10.57 -3.25
CA PRO A 72 14.14 -11.48 -4.14
C PRO A 72 13.62 -11.38 -5.59
N PRO A 73 14.48 -11.36 -6.63
CA PRO A 73 14.07 -11.17 -8.04
C PRO A 73 13.06 -12.20 -8.58
N GLY A 74 12.89 -13.35 -7.92
CA GLY A 74 11.92 -14.38 -8.28
C GLY A 74 10.62 -14.34 -7.50
N TRP A 75 10.51 -13.49 -6.47
CA TRP A 75 9.36 -13.47 -5.56
C TRP A 75 8.06 -13.13 -6.29
N ILE A 76 8.01 -11.99 -6.99
CA ILE A 76 6.81 -11.60 -7.73
C ILE A 76 6.49 -12.56 -8.86
N ARG A 77 7.50 -13.09 -9.54
CA ARG A 77 7.33 -14.06 -10.65
C ARG A 77 6.66 -15.34 -10.15
N ARG A 78 6.97 -15.77 -8.94
CA ARG A 78 6.33 -16.94 -8.31
C ARG A 78 4.88 -16.62 -7.96
N LEU A 79 4.61 -15.47 -7.33
CA LEU A 79 3.24 -15.06 -7.00
C LEU A 79 2.37 -14.91 -8.25
N ALA A 80 2.87 -14.20 -9.26
CA ALA A 80 2.18 -14.00 -10.52
C ALA A 80 1.83 -15.32 -11.22
N ARG A 81 2.72 -16.32 -11.18
CA ARG A 81 2.41 -17.65 -11.70
C ARG A 81 1.31 -18.37 -10.90
N LEU A 82 1.37 -18.31 -9.58
CA LEU A 82 0.42 -19.02 -8.71
C LEU A 82 -0.97 -18.39 -8.71
N LEU A 83 -1.04 -17.08 -8.94
CA LEU A 83 -2.26 -16.28 -8.87
C LEU A 83 -2.70 -15.80 -10.27
N GLU A 84 -2.05 -16.34 -11.31
CA GLU A 84 -2.36 -16.06 -12.72
C GLU A 84 -2.37 -14.55 -13.04
N TRP A 85 -1.43 -13.80 -12.45
CA TRP A 85 -1.20 -12.40 -12.76
C TRP A 85 -0.26 -12.24 -13.94
N GLU A 86 -0.50 -11.22 -14.75
CA GLU A 86 0.32 -10.86 -15.89
C GLU A 86 0.90 -9.45 -15.72
N GLY A 87 2.13 -9.24 -16.19
CA GLY A 87 2.70 -7.91 -16.35
C GLY A 87 2.95 -7.11 -15.07
N VAL A 88 2.98 -7.74 -13.89
CA VAL A 88 3.18 -7.02 -12.62
C VAL A 88 4.58 -6.40 -12.55
N GLU A 89 4.65 -5.07 -12.58
CA GLU A 89 5.89 -4.33 -12.36
C GLU A 89 6.25 -4.28 -10.86
N VAL A 90 7.54 -4.27 -10.52
CA VAL A 90 7.99 -4.16 -9.12
C VAL A 90 9.04 -3.07 -8.99
N TYR A 91 8.79 -2.18 -8.03
CA TYR A 91 9.66 -1.08 -7.63
C TYR A 91 9.97 -1.24 -6.15
N ASP A 92 11.13 -1.80 -5.84
CA ASP A 92 11.51 -2.17 -4.47
C ASP A 92 12.77 -1.43 -4.01
N GLY A 93 13.16 -1.66 -2.75
CA GLY A 93 14.36 -1.02 -2.17
C GLY A 93 14.28 0.51 -2.05
N LEU A 94 13.08 1.11 -2.21
CA LEU A 94 12.94 2.56 -2.35
C LEU A 94 13.32 3.35 -1.09
N ALA A 95 13.22 2.70 0.09
CA ALA A 95 13.58 3.25 1.39
C ALA A 95 14.93 2.70 1.93
N GLN A 96 15.68 1.95 1.12
CA GLN A 96 17.00 1.43 1.48
C GLN A 96 18.10 2.29 0.80
N GLY A 97 18.53 3.36 1.49
CA GLY A 97 19.74 4.13 1.14
C GLY A 97 19.64 5.10 -0.05
N GLY A 98 20.45 6.16 -0.02
CA GLY A 98 20.77 7.01 -1.19
C GLY A 98 19.71 8.01 -1.65
N SER A 99 18.54 8.10 -1.01
CA SER A 99 17.49 9.04 -1.41
C SER A 99 17.76 10.50 -1.01
N GLY A 100 18.75 10.74 -0.14
CA GLY A 100 18.98 12.05 0.48
C GLY A 100 17.83 12.52 1.39
N LEU A 101 16.86 11.63 1.66
CA LEU A 101 15.70 11.93 2.50
C LEU A 101 16.01 11.70 3.98
N PRO A 102 15.29 12.38 4.89
CA PRO A 102 15.34 12.12 6.31
C PRO A 102 15.12 10.63 6.68
N PRO A 103 15.68 10.13 7.80
CA PRO A 103 15.53 8.73 8.24
C PRO A 103 14.09 8.29 8.48
N ASP A 104 13.19 9.24 8.75
CA ASP A 104 11.76 9.07 9.00
C ASP A 104 10.89 9.26 7.75
N ALA A 105 11.49 9.55 6.59
CA ALA A 105 10.75 9.71 5.36
C ALA A 105 9.98 8.43 4.97
N GLY A 106 8.72 8.63 4.58
CA GLY A 106 7.83 7.55 4.17
C GLY A 106 8.16 6.96 2.80
N LEU A 107 7.47 5.86 2.45
CA LEU A 107 7.54 5.28 1.12
C LEU A 107 7.06 6.28 0.06
N SER A 108 6.00 7.03 0.36
CA SER A 108 5.44 8.02 -0.57
C SER A 108 6.43 9.14 -0.88
N ASP A 109 7.19 9.61 0.11
CA ASP A 109 8.23 10.62 -0.10
C ASP A 109 9.42 10.03 -0.88
N SER A 110 9.76 8.76 -0.64
CA SER A 110 10.78 8.03 -1.42
C SER A 110 10.40 7.88 -2.90
N VAL A 111 9.12 7.66 -3.21
CA VAL A 111 8.62 7.66 -4.59
C VAL A 111 8.69 9.06 -5.19
N ARG A 112 8.24 10.09 -4.46
CA ARG A 112 8.26 11.49 -4.93
C ARG A 112 9.67 12.01 -5.20
N ALA A 113 10.66 11.57 -4.43
CA ALA A 113 12.07 11.91 -4.66
C ALA A 113 12.63 11.31 -5.97
N ARG A 114 11.85 10.48 -6.67
CA ARG A 114 12.19 9.87 -7.96
C ARG A 114 11.17 10.29 -9.03
N PRO A 115 11.30 11.48 -9.63
CA PRO A 115 10.27 12.05 -10.51
C PRO A 115 9.89 11.16 -11.70
N ALA A 116 10.84 10.43 -12.28
CA ALA A 116 10.56 9.47 -13.35
C ALA A 116 9.65 8.32 -12.90
N LEU A 117 9.88 7.80 -11.68
CA LEU A 117 9.03 6.77 -11.09
C LEU A 117 7.65 7.34 -10.75
N ALA A 118 7.59 8.49 -10.07
CA ALA A 118 6.33 9.14 -9.75
C ALA A 118 5.50 9.46 -11.00
N GLY A 119 6.14 9.94 -12.07
CA GLY A 119 5.53 10.19 -13.37
C GLY A 119 5.01 8.92 -14.03
N ARG A 120 5.74 7.81 -13.95
CA ARG A 120 5.27 6.50 -14.45
C ARG A 120 4.06 6.00 -13.69
N LEU A 121 4.11 6.01 -12.35
CA LEU A 121 3.01 5.53 -11.51
C LEU A 121 1.75 6.39 -11.65
N GLY A 122 1.90 7.72 -11.77
CA GLY A 122 0.79 8.63 -12.01
C GLY A 122 0.27 8.63 -13.45
N GLY A 123 1.14 8.43 -14.44
CA GLY A 123 0.79 8.41 -15.86
C GLY A 123 0.14 7.12 -16.35
N ALA A 124 0.24 6.03 -15.59
CA ALA A 124 -0.38 4.75 -15.92
C ALA A 124 -1.92 4.77 -15.86
N GLY A 125 -2.53 5.81 -15.28
CA GLY A 125 -3.99 5.90 -15.11
C GLY A 125 -4.57 4.85 -14.15
N LEU A 126 -3.73 4.08 -13.48
CA LEU A 126 -4.12 3.03 -12.55
C LEU A 126 -4.38 3.61 -11.15
N PRO A 127 -5.36 3.06 -10.41
CA PRO A 127 -5.62 3.47 -9.03
C PRO A 127 -4.45 3.11 -8.11
N LEU A 128 -4.06 4.07 -7.25
CA LEU A 128 -3.09 3.85 -6.17
C LEU A 128 -3.80 3.28 -4.94
N VAL A 129 -3.40 2.11 -4.48
CA VAL A 129 -3.97 1.41 -3.32
C VAL A 129 -2.91 1.28 -2.22
N PRO A 130 -3.01 2.04 -1.12
CA PRO A 130 -2.08 1.97 0.00
C PRO A 130 -2.54 0.96 1.06
N TRP A 131 -1.66 0.66 2.02
CA TRP A 131 -2.07 0.04 3.30
C TRP A 131 -3.07 0.95 4.04
N GLY A 132 -2.75 2.23 4.08
CA GLY A 132 -3.60 3.23 4.71
C GLY A 132 -3.24 4.65 4.30
N LEU A 133 -4.15 5.57 4.62
CA LEU A 133 -4.04 6.97 4.19
C LEU A 133 -3.11 7.76 5.11
N THR A 134 -2.19 8.49 4.49
CA THR A 134 -1.17 9.32 5.15
C THR A 134 -1.06 10.66 4.42
N ALA A 135 -0.45 11.65 5.07
CA ALA A 135 -0.13 12.92 4.41
C ALA A 135 0.81 12.74 3.21
N GLY A 136 1.78 11.81 3.31
CA GLY A 136 2.70 11.46 2.22
C GLY A 136 1.98 10.84 1.03
N PHE A 137 1.07 9.89 1.28
CA PHE A 137 0.25 9.27 0.24
C PHE A 137 -0.66 10.28 -0.46
N ALA A 138 -1.31 11.17 0.29
CA ALA A 138 -2.13 12.24 -0.27
C ALA A 138 -1.32 13.15 -1.20
N ARG A 139 -0.13 13.54 -0.76
CA ARG A 139 0.84 14.30 -1.55
C ARG A 139 1.25 13.57 -2.84
N LEU A 140 1.41 12.25 -2.81
CA LEU A 140 1.76 11.45 -3.99
C LEU A 140 0.58 11.27 -4.95
N SER A 141 -0.62 11.04 -4.41
CA SER A 141 -1.84 10.76 -5.19
C SER A 141 -2.61 12.01 -5.62
N GLY A 142 -2.19 13.20 -5.18
CA GLY A 142 -2.92 14.45 -5.43
C GLY A 142 -4.25 14.55 -4.66
N ARG A 143 -4.47 13.69 -3.66
CA ARG A 143 -5.70 13.64 -2.86
C ARG A 143 -5.56 14.48 -1.58
N PRO A 144 -6.64 15.06 -1.05
CA PRO A 144 -6.59 15.73 0.24
C PRO A 144 -6.38 14.73 1.37
N TRP A 145 -5.59 15.11 2.38
CA TRP A 145 -5.50 14.39 3.66
C TRP A 145 -5.77 15.36 4.81
N ARG A 146 -6.51 14.89 5.81
CA ARG A 146 -6.85 15.63 7.03
C ARG A 146 -6.75 14.67 8.23
N PRO A 147 -6.26 15.12 9.39
CA PRO A 147 -6.18 14.26 10.59
C PRO A 147 -7.51 13.59 10.96
N ARG A 148 -8.65 14.23 10.69
CA ARG A 148 -9.99 13.66 10.92
C ARG A 148 -10.25 12.34 10.19
N GLU A 149 -9.51 12.03 9.13
CA GLU A 149 -9.67 10.76 8.39
C GLU A 149 -9.17 9.57 9.21
N LEU A 150 -8.34 9.79 10.24
CA LEU A 150 -7.94 8.76 11.21
C LEU A 150 -9.09 8.31 12.14
N ARG A 151 -10.27 8.94 12.06
CA ARG A 151 -11.44 8.53 12.85
C ARG A 151 -11.85 7.07 12.60
N TYR A 152 -11.56 6.53 11.42
CA TYR A 152 -11.86 5.13 11.11
C TYR A 152 -10.92 4.14 11.81
N GLU A 153 -9.82 4.63 12.37
CA GLU A 153 -8.80 3.85 13.09
C GLU A 153 -8.93 4.00 14.60
N SER A 154 -9.81 4.91 15.05
CA SER A 154 -10.03 5.18 16.47
C SER A 154 -11.07 4.24 17.05
N LYS A 155 -10.65 3.41 18.03
CA LYS A 155 -11.57 2.59 18.83
C LYS A 155 -12.65 3.43 19.51
N SER A 156 -12.29 4.62 20.00
CA SER A 156 -13.26 5.55 20.61
C SER A 156 -14.30 6.04 19.60
N ALA A 157 -13.87 6.42 18.39
CA ALA A 157 -14.80 6.84 17.35
C ALA A 157 -15.70 5.68 16.89
N ALA A 158 -15.16 4.46 16.79
CA ALA A 158 -15.93 3.26 16.50
C ALA A 158 -16.97 2.97 17.59
N HIS A 159 -16.60 3.01 18.87
CA HIS A 159 -17.55 2.88 19.98
C HIS A 159 -18.64 3.95 19.93
N GLY A 160 -18.29 5.19 19.59
CA GLY A 160 -19.26 6.27 19.41
C GLY A 160 -20.22 6.06 18.23
N LEU A 161 -19.88 5.22 17.23
CA LEU A 161 -20.80 4.82 16.17
C LEU A 161 -21.77 3.74 16.68
N PHE A 162 -21.26 2.71 17.35
CA PHE A 162 -22.09 1.62 17.87
C PHE A 162 -23.02 2.05 19.00
N GLY A 163 -22.62 3.03 19.83
CA GLY A 163 -23.50 3.59 20.87
C GLY A 163 -24.67 4.43 20.35
N ARG A 164 -24.79 4.62 19.03
CA ARG A 164 -25.89 5.33 18.36
C ARG A 164 -26.87 4.41 17.63
N ILE A 165 -26.62 3.10 17.65
CA ILE A 165 -27.48 2.05 17.08
C ILE A 165 -28.25 1.41 18.25
#